data_AF-A0A965CXB1-F1
#
_entry.id   AF-A0A965CXB1-F1
#
_cell.length_a   1.000
_cell.length_b   1.000
_cell.length_c   1.000
_cell.angle_alpha   90.00
_cell.angle_beta   90.00
_cell.angle_gamma   90.00
#
_symmetry.space_group_name_H-M   'P 1'
#
loop_
_entity.id
_entity.type
_entity.pdbx_description
1 polymer ?
#
loop_
_entity_poly.entity_id
_entity_poly.type
_entity_poly.pdbx_seq_one_letter_code
_entity_poly.pdbx_strand_id
1 'polypeptide(L)'
;AEGINLGLEEVVDIPKVSTPSLWAMATALTGATGWWESDWFGTYYNGVESGWILHAGLGWLYPSPSDNGGVWLWKENMDWLWTDSDKFPYLYSETKGAWMYYYGTVQQKRLFFDYGNGEWITLDESTTDESEGSR
;
A
#
# COMPACT_ATOMS: atom_id res chain seq x y z
N ALA A 1 -43.96 -20.31 -13.76
CA ALA A 1 -42.56 -20.54 -13.38
C ALA A 1 -41.91 -19.18 -13.26
N GLU A 2 -41.74 -18.69 -12.04
CA GLU A 2 -41.08 -17.40 -11.79
C GLU A 2 -40.00 -17.68 -10.74
N GLY A 3 -38.75 -17.50 -11.15
CA GLY A 3 -37.57 -17.66 -10.30
C GLY A 3 -37.25 -16.33 -9.64
N ILE A 4 -37.31 -16.29 -8.31
CA ILE A 4 -36.76 -15.20 -7.52
C ILE A 4 -35.28 -15.48 -7.26
N ASN A 5 -34.38 -14.69 -7.85
CA ASN A 5 -32.98 -14.66 -7.43
C ASN A 5 -32.88 -13.76 -6.20
N LEU A 6 -32.69 -14.36 -5.02
CA LEU A 6 -32.31 -13.64 -3.82
C LEU A 6 -30.79 -13.53 -3.82
N GLY A 7 -30.27 -12.37 -4.24
CA GLY A 7 -28.88 -12.02 -3.99
C GLY A 7 -28.70 -11.83 -2.49
N LEU A 8 -27.92 -12.70 -1.87
CA LEU A 8 -27.48 -12.54 -0.49
C LEU A 8 -26.46 -11.40 -0.47
N GLU A 9 -26.83 -10.27 0.12
CA GLU A 9 -25.87 -9.24 0.52
C GLU A 9 -25.16 -9.73 1.77
N GLU A 10 -23.97 -10.32 1.60
CA GLU A 10 -23.12 -10.71 2.72
C GLU A 10 -22.43 -9.46 3.26
N VAL A 11 -23.06 -8.82 4.24
CA VAL A 11 -22.44 -7.75 5.03
C VAL A 11 -21.43 -8.42 5.97
N VAL A 12 -20.18 -8.46 5.53
CA VAL A 12 -19.06 -8.90 6.38
C VAL A 12 -18.80 -7.82 7.41
N ASP A 13 -19.24 -8.05 8.65
CA ASP A 13 -18.88 -7.25 9.82
C ASP A 13 -17.46 -7.63 10.24
N ILE A 14 -16.47 -6.85 9.78
CA ILE A 14 -15.06 -7.10 10.07
C ILE A 14 -14.77 -6.60 11.50
N PRO A 15 -14.42 -7.47 12.47
CA PRO A 15 -14.20 -7.03 13.84
C PRO A 15 -13.02 -6.05 13.94
N LYS A 16 -13.30 -4.89 14.55
CA LYS A 16 -12.38 -3.80 14.92
C LYS A 16 -11.31 -4.28 15.90
N VAL A 17 -10.26 -4.91 15.38
CA VAL A 17 -9.01 -5.16 16.10
C VAL A 17 -7.91 -4.62 15.22
N SER A 18 -7.13 -3.67 15.75
CA SER A 18 -5.84 -3.24 15.19
C SER A 18 -5.04 -4.49 14.88
N THR A 19 -5.17 -4.97 13.65
CA THR A 19 -4.55 -6.20 13.23
C THR A 19 -3.07 -5.84 13.25
N PRO A 20 -2.20 -6.59 13.97
CA PRO A 20 -0.79 -6.53 13.64
C PRO A 20 -0.74 -6.68 12.13
N SER A 21 0.05 -5.84 11.47
CA SER A 21 0.25 -5.96 10.03
C SER A 21 0.97 -7.28 9.76
N LEU A 22 0.21 -8.37 9.78
CA LEU A 22 0.70 -9.74 9.61
C LEU A 22 1.33 -9.85 8.23
N TRP A 23 0.75 -9.14 7.25
CA TRP A 23 1.29 -9.03 5.91
C TRP A 23 2.66 -8.34 5.88
N ALA A 24 2.89 -7.29 6.69
CA ALA A 24 4.18 -6.60 6.71
C ALA A 24 5.20 -7.25 7.65
N MET A 25 4.82 -8.25 8.47
CA MET A 25 5.69 -8.80 9.52
C MET A 25 6.28 -7.70 10.43
N ALA A 26 5.48 -6.67 10.71
CA ALA A 26 5.96 -5.48 11.39
C ALA A 26 5.81 -5.55 12.91
N THR A 27 6.69 -4.86 13.62
CA THR A 27 6.63 -4.67 15.08
C THR A 27 6.40 -3.20 15.42
N ALA A 28 5.69 -2.94 16.53
CA ALA A 28 5.43 -1.57 16.97
C ALA A 28 6.70 -0.92 17.53
N LEU A 29 6.97 0.32 17.13
CA LEU A 29 8.14 1.06 17.60
C LEU A 29 7.92 1.59 19.02
N THR A 30 8.85 1.26 19.92
CA THR A 30 8.78 1.70 21.32
C THR A 30 8.98 3.21 21.42
N GLY A 31 8.02 3.91 22.03
CA GLY A 31 8.06 5.37 22.19
C GLY A 31 7.49 6.17 21.02
N ALA A 32 7.01 5.52 19.96
CA ALA A 32 6.37 6.16 18.81
C ALA A 32 5.01 5.51 18.51
N THR A 33 3.98 5.93 19.23
CA THR A 33 2.61 5.37 19.08
C THR A 33 2.14 5.43 17.63
N GLY A 34 1.61 4.31 17.14
CA GLY A 34 1.12 4.18 15.76
C GLY A 34 2.23 3.96 14.72
N TRP A 35 3.51 4.07 15.08
CA TRP A 35 4.61 3.73 14.18
C TRP A 35 5.01 2.27 14.31
N TRP A 36 5.25 1.65 13.16
CA TRP A 36 5.62 0.25 13.01
C TRP A 36 6.84 0.14 12.11
N GLU A 37 7.64 -0.91 12.33
CA GLU A 37 8.82 -1.22 11.55
C GLU A 37 8.75 -2.67 11.06
N SER A 38 8.99 -2.84 9.75
CA SER A 38 9.11 -4.12 9.07
C SER A 38 10.51 -4.27 8.49
N ASP A 39 11.12 -5.44 8.66
CA ASP A 39 12.46 -5.73 8.14
C ASP A 39 12.55 -5.62 6.61
N TRP A 40 11.45 -5.89 5.89
CA TRP A 40 11.42 -5.87 4.43
C TRP A 40 10.68 -4.65 3.88
N PHE A 41 9.59 -4.23 4.53
CA PHE A 41 8.77 -3.14 4.03
C PHE A 41 9.28 -1.78 4.50
N GLY A 42 9.97 -1.72 5.64
CA GLY A 42 10.45 -0.49 6.25
C GLY A 42 9.49 0.08 7.31
N THR A 43 9.70 1.35 7.66
CA THR A 43 8.94 2.04 8.69
C THR A 43 7.69 2.71 8.13
N TYR A 44 6.56 2.58 8.82
CA TYR A 44 5.34 3.25 8.45
C TYR A 44 4.47 3.58 9.67
N TYR A 45 3.64 4.59 9.53
CA TYR A 45 2.63 4.94 10.50
C TYR A 45 1.31 4.24 10.14
N ASN A 46 0.75 3.52 11.11
CA ASN A 46 -0.55 2.85 11.08
C ASN A 46 -1.27 3.16 12.39
N GLY A 47 -1.83 4.38 12.46
CA GLY A 47 -2.60 4.87 13.60
C GLY A 47 -3.89 5.58 13.20
N VAL A 48 -4.34 5.42 11.94
CA VAL A 48 -5.58 6.02 11.42
C VAL A 48 -6.65 4.94 11.31
N GLU A 49 -7.90 5.25 11.67
CA GLU A 49 -9.02 4.31 11.56
C GLU A 49 -9.46 4.04 10.11
N SER A 50 -8.92 4.77 9.13
CA SER A 50 -9.30 4.72 7.73
C SER A 50 -8.69 3.55 6.93
N GLY A 51 -7.76 2.81 7.53
CA GLY A 51 -7.04 1.71 6.87
C GLY A 51 -5.82 2.16 6.05
N TRP A 52 -5.63 3.47 5.86
CA TRP A 52 -4.44 4.02 5.22
C TRP A 52 -3.22 3.95 6.13
N ILE A 53 -2.06 3.75 5.50
CA ILE A 53 -0.77 3.83 6.17
C ILE A 53 0.08 4.92 5.52
N LEU A 54 0.91 5.58 6.34
CA LEU A 54 1.92 6.51 5.85
C LEU A 54 3.29 5.83 5.90
N HIS A 55 3.75 5.33 4.75
CA HIS A 55 5.06 4.70 4.61
C HIS A 55 6.16 5.76 4.50
N ALA A 56 7.25 5.62 5.27
CA ALA A 56 8.29 6.64 5.37
C ALA A 56 8.92 7.02 4.02
N GLY A 57 9.03 6.06 3.10
CA GLY A 57 9.55 6.30 1.75
C GLY A 57 8.48 6.50 0.66
N LEU A 58 7.34 5.81 0.77
CA LEU A 58 6.35 5.69 -0.30
C LEU A 58 5.15 6.62 -0.12
N GLY A 59 4.97 7.18 1.08
CA GLY A 59 3.88 8.08 1.39
C GLY A 59 2.63 7.34 1.79
N TRP A 60 1.48 7.97 1.53
CA TRP A 60 0.20 7.33 1.78
C TRP A 60 -0.02 6.16 0.84
N LEU A 61 -0.43 5.04 1.44
CA LEU A 61 -0.76 3.80 0.78
C LEU A 61 -2.00 3.20 1.43
N TYR A 62 -2.86 2.59 0.63
CA TYR A 62 -3.91 1.72 1.16
C TYR A 62 -3.51 0.25 0.92
N PRO A 63 -3.18 -0.51 1.99
CA PRO A 63 -2.81 -1.91 1.86
C PRO A 63 -4.04 -2.82 1.79
N SER A 64 -4.02 -3.73 0.82
CA SER A 64 -4.97 -4.82 0.63
C SER A 64 -4.17 -6.14 0.54
N PRO A 65 -3.95 -6.81 1.68
CA PRO A 65 -3.24 -8.09 1.72
C PRO A 65 -3.95 -9.14 0.87
N SER A 66 -3.18 -10.01 0.20
CA SER A 66 -3.74 -11.12 -0.57
C SER A 66 -3.65 -12.44 0.20
N ASP A 67 -4.66 -13.29 0.04
CA ASP A 67 -4.70 -14.63 0.64
C ASP A 67 -3.53 -15.53 0.19
N ASN A 68 -3.01 -15.28 -1.01
CA ASN A 68 -1.90 -16.05 -1.59
C ASN A 68 -0.52 -15.49 -1.22
N GLY A 69 -0.47 -14.55 -0.26
CA GLY A 69 0.75 -13.85 0.13
C GLY A 69 0.98 -12.55 -0.65
N GLY A 70 1.85 -11.71 -0.08
CA GLY A 70 2.08 -10.36 -0.56
C GLY A 70 0.92 -9.41 -0.26
N VAL A 71 1.03 -8.21 -0.80
CA VAL A 71 0.11 -7.09 -0.54
C VAL A 71 -0.08 -6.27 -1.81
N TRP A 72 -1.33 -5.94 -2.10
CA TRP A 72 -1.67 -4.88 -3.04
C TRP A 72 -1.67 -3.55 -2.30
N LEU A 73 -1.02 -2.56 -2.86
CA LEU A 73 -0.87 -1.22 -2.32
C LEU A 73 -1.52 -0.27 -3.33
N TRP A 74 -2.62 0.35 -2.96
CA TRP A 74 -3.13 1.45 -3.75
C TRP A 74 -2.25 2.66 -3.46
N LYS A 75 -1.79 3.32 -4.53
CA LYS A 75 -1.05 4.57 -4.45
C LYS A 75 -1.64 5.58 -5.42
N GLU A 76 -1.88 6.79 -4.92
CA GLU A 76 -2.39 7.87 -5.76
C GLU A 76 -1.43 8.14 -6.93
N ASN A 77 -1.99 8.35 -8.12
CA ASN A 77 -1.28 8.51 -9.40
C ASN A 77 -0.53 7.26 -9.90
N MET A 78 -0.61 6.12 -9.21
CA MET A 78 0.00 4.85 -9.64
C MET A 78 -0.96 3.65 -9.63
N ASP A 79 -2.17 3.82 -9.08
CA ASP A 79 -3.18 2.77 -8.87
C ASP A 79 -2.65 1.61 -7.99
N TRP A 80 -3.08 0.39 -8.29
CA TRP A 80 -2.71 -0.81 -7.55
C TRP A 80 -1.32 -1.32 -7.93
N LEU A 81 -0.50 -1.47 -6.89
CA LEU A 81 0.86 -1.98 -6.94
C LEU A 81 0.99 -3.23 -6.07
N TRP A 82 1.48 -4.35 -6.59
CA TRP A 82 1.68 -5.56 -5.80
C TRP A 82 3.14 -5.76 -5.40
N THR A 83 3.38 -6.25 -4.18
CA THR A 83 4.70 -6.66 -3.72
C THR A 83 4.62 -7.71 -2.61
N ASP A 84 5.75 -8.31 -2.28
CA ASP A 84 5.91 -9.26 -1.17
C ASP A 84 7.30 -9.06 -0.52
N SER A 85 7.57 -9.80 0.55
CA SER A 85 8.84 -9.70 1.28
C SER A 85 10.07 -10.12 0.47
N ASP A 86 9.90 -10.94 -0.57
CA ASP A 86 10.99 -11.41 -1.43
C ASP A 86 11.24 -10.47 -2.61
N LYS A 87 10.23 -9.68 -3.00
CA LYS A 87 10.24 -8.81 -4.17
C LYS A 87 10.49 -7.36 -3.83
N PHE A 88 10.11 -6.87 -2.65
CA PHE A 88 10.33 -5.48 -2.31
C PHE A 88 11.84 -5.13 -2.41
N PRO A 89 12.24 -3.98 -3.01
CA PRO A 89 11.44 -2.80 -3.37
C PRO A 89 10.88 -2.79 -4.81
N TYR A 90 10.74 -3.97 -5.45
CA TYR A 90 10.02 -4.09 -6.71
C TYR A 90 8.50 -4.16 -6.47
N LEU A 91 7.75 -3.42 -7.29
CA LEU A 91 6.31 -3.22 -7.22
C LEU A 91 5.69 -3.54 -8.60
N TYR A 92 4.78 -4.50 -8.69
CA TYR A 92 4.10 -4.81 -9.94
C TYR A 92 2.89 -3.90 -10.13
N SER A 93 2.88 -3.09 -11.18
CA SER A 93 1.73 -2.22 -11.50
C SER A 93 0.68 -2.99 -12.29
N GLU A 94 -0.53 -3.08 -11.74
CA GLU A 94 -1.68 -3.69 -12.42
C GLU A 94 -2.01 -2.93 -13.71
N THR A 95 -2.11 -1.59 -13.64
CA THR A 95 -2.47 -0.73 -14.77
C THR A 95 -1.45 -0.82 -15.91
N LYS A 96 -0.15 -0.91 -15.61
CA LYS A 96 0.91 -1.00 -16.63
C LYS A 96 1.21 -2.43 -17.08
N GLY A 97 0.80 -3.44 -16.30
CA GLY A 97 1.19 -4.83 -16.52
C GLY A 97 2.70 -5.06 -16.44
N ALA A 98 3.41 -4.26 -15.63
CA ALA A 98 4.86 -4.22 -15.59
C ALA A 98 5.41 -4.00 -14.17
N TRP A 99 6.63 -4.47 -13.95
CA TRP A 99 7.36 -4.22 -12.70
C TRP A 99 7.93 -2.80 -12.66
N MET A 100 7.88 -2.22 -11.48
CA MET A 100 8.47 -0.95 -11.13
C MET A 100 9.46 -1.16 -9.99
N TYR A 101 10.54 -0.40 -9.94
CA TYR A 101 11.48 -0.43 -8.82
C TYR A 101 11.44 0.88 -8.07
N TYR A 102 11.14 0.84 -6.78
CA TYR A 102 11.21 2.01 -5.92
C TYR A 102 12.67 2.29 -5.53
N TYR A 103 13.20 3.43 -5.97
CA TYR A 103 14.60 3.80 -5.73
C TYR A 103 14.80 4.57 -4.43
N GLY A 104 13.77 5.29 -3.96
CA GLY A 104 13.86 6.17 -2.80
C GLY A 104 13.30 7.56 -3.06
N THR A 105 13.56 8.47 -2.14
CA THR A 105 13.17 9.88 -2.23
C THR A 105 14.40 10.76 -2.43
N VAL A 106 14.41 11.58 -3.48
CA VAL A 106 15.48 12.55 -3.80
C VAL A 106 14.85 13.92 -3.98
N GLN A 107 15.29 14.92 -3.20
CA GLN A 107 14.75 16.30 -3.27
C GLN A 107 13.21 16.38 -3.18
N GLN A 108 12.60 15.66 -2.22
CA GLN A 108 11.13 15.56 -2.03
C GLN A 108 10.37 14.91 -3.21
N LYS A 109 11.09 14.17 -4.07
CA LYS A 109 10.50 13.44 -5.17
C LYS A 109 10.74 11.96 -5.00
N ARG A 110 9.69 11.15 -5.11
CA ARG A 110 9.79 9.68 -5.05
C ARG A 110 10.13 9.17 -6.45
N LEU A 111 11.25 8.45 -6.57
CA LEU A 111 11.73 7.93 -7.84
C LEU A 111 11.37 6.45 -7.99
N PHE A 112 10.82 6.14 -9.15
CA PHE A 112 10.52 4.79 -9.59
C PHE A 112 11.14 4.55 -10.96
N PHE A 113 11.60 3.33 -11.21
CA PHE A 113 11.98 2.91 -12.56
C PHE A 113 10.92 1.96 -13.11
N ASP A 114 10.33 2.29 -14.26
CA ASP A 114 9.33 1.47 -14.96
C ASP A 114 10.03 0.52 -15.94
N TYR A 115 10.03 -0.79 -15.65
CA TYR A 115 10.65 -1.79 -16.52
C TYR A 115 9.85 -2.07 -17.80
N GLY A 116 8.56 -1.74 -17.84
CA GLY A 116 7.75 -1.93 -19.04
C GLY A 116 8.17 -0.99 -20.16
N ASN A 117 8.50 0.25 -19.80
CA ASN A 117 8.89 1.29 -20.76
C ASN A 117 10.40 1.64 -20.72
N GLY A 118 11.12 1.23 -19.68
CA GLY A 118 12.56 1.50 -19.51
C GLY A 118 12.87 2.94 -19.11
N GLU A 119 12.01 3.55 -18.31
CA GLU A 119 12.04 4.99 -18.01
C GLU A 119 11.86 5.30 -16.52
N TRP A 120 12.36 6.47 -16.12
CA TRP A 120 12.24 6.96 -14.76
C TRP A 120 10.92 7.72 -14.58
N ILE A 121 10.15 7.32 -13.58
CA ILE A 121 8.96 8.00 -13.11
C ILE A 121 9.30 8.74 -11.83
N THR A 122 8.93 10.00 -11.78
CA THR A 122 9.15 10.86 -10.62
C THR A 122 7.80 11.34 -10.12
N LEU A 123 7.47 11.00 -8.88
CA LEU A 123 6.29 11.56 -8.22
C LEU A 123 6.70 12.76 -7.37
N ASP A 124 6.08 13.89 -7.66
CA ASP A 124 6.24 15.12 -6.89
C ASP A 124 5.13 15.21 -5.86
N GLU A 125 5.50 15.24 -4.58
CA GLU A 125 4.55 15.33 -3.46
C GLU A 125 3.66 16.58 -3.54
N SER A 126 4.07 17.64 -4.24
CA SER A 126 3.23 18.83 -4.44
C SER A 126 2.06 18.63 -5.39
N THR A 127 2.09 17.56 -6.20
CA THR A 127 1.06 17.23 -7.19
C THR A 127 0.18 16.05 -6.79
N THR A 128 0.59 15.33 -5.74
CA THR A 128 -0.19 14.24 -5.14
C THR A 128 -1.00 14.87 -4.00
N ASP A 129 -2.32 14.78 -4.04
CA ASP A 129 -3.16 15.27 -2.94
C ASP A 129 -3.13 14.28 -1.77
N GLU A 130 -1.97 14.19 -1.13
CA GLU A 130 -1.73 13.38 0.05
C GLU A 130 -2.53 13.88 1.28
N SER A 131 -3.33 14.95 1.15
CA SER A 131 -4.23 15.43 2.20
C SER A 131 -5.50 14.58 2.32
N GLU A 132 -5.88 13.83 1.29
CA GLU A 132 -7.08 12.98 1.32
C GLU A 132 -6.91 11.69 2.13
N GLY A 133 -5.67 11.21 2.34
CA GLY A 133 -5.34 10.05 3.18
C GLY A 133 -5.55 10.28 4.69
N SER A 134 -5.89 11.50 5.10
CA SER A 134 -6.29 11.85 6.48
C SER A 134 -7.79 11.76 6.74
N ARG A 135 -8.60 11.27 5.78
CA ARG A 135 -10.04 11.07 5.97
C ARG A 135 -10.36 9.73 6.61
#